data_AF-A0A4R9LNZ7-F1
#
_entry.id   AF-A0A4R9LNZ7-F1
#
_cell.length_a   1.000
_cell.length_b   1.000
_cell.length_c   1.000
_cell.angle_alpha   90.00
_cell.angle_beta   90.00
_cell.angle_gamma   90.00
#
_symmetry.space_group_name_H-M   'P 1'
#
loop_
_entity.id
_entity.type
_entity.pdbx_description
1 polymer ?
#
loop_
_entity_poly.entity_id
_entity_poly.type
_entity_poly.pdbx_seq_one_letter_code
_entity_poly.pdbx_strand_id
1 'polypeptide(L)'
;MSRLSNGWKIPGSLEEMQEMLSSFQKTISEMESENPLIIFREHMENGLLFKAGLQDALNQINTYANLYASASELKEAIVKWEKGS
;
A
#
# COMPACT_ATOMS: atom_id res chain seq x y z
N MET A 1 -19.53 -4.49 -8.10
CA MET A 1 -18.19 -4.98 -7.73
C MET A 1 -17.57 -3.99 -6.76
N SER A 2 -17.21 -4.44 -5.56
CA SER A 2 -16.52 -3.59 -4.58
C SER A 2 -15.06 -3.37 -4.99
N ARG A 3 -14.49 -2.22 -4.64
CA ARG A 3 -13.10 -1.84 -4.92
C ARG A 3 -12.38 -1.53 -3.61
N LEU A 4 -11.07 -1.74 -3.63
CA LEU A 4 -10.17 -1.37 -2.56
C LEU A 4 -9.79 0.12 -2.63
N SER A 5 -9.27 0.66 -1.53
CA SER A 5 -8.79 2.03 -1.41
C SER A 5 -7.68 2.41 -2.41
N ASN A 6 -6.89 1.44 -2.87
CA ASN A 6 -5.91 1.62 -3.95
C ASN A 6 -6.52 1.57 -5.37
N GLY A 7 -7.85 1.45 -5.49
CA GLY A 7 -8.59 1.43 -6.76
C GLY A 7 -8.71 0.06 -7.43
N TRP A 8 -8.06 -0.97 -6.90
CA TRP A 8 -8.14 -2.35 -7.42
C TRP A 8 -9.50 -2.97 -7.12
N LYS A 9 -9.94 -3.87 -8.01
CA LYS A 9 -11.16 -4.65 -7.76
C LYS A 9 -10.86 -5.73 -6.72
N ILE A 10 -11.81 -5.96 -5.82
CA ILE A 10 -11.75 -7.12 -4.92
C ILE A 10 -11.93 -8.39 -5.78
N PRO A 11 -11.01 -9.36 -5.73
CA PRO A 11 -11.10 -10.61 -6.50
C PRO A 11 -12.37 -11.42 -6.20
N GLY A 12 -12.69 -12.36 -7.09
CA GLY A 12 -13.91 -13.16 -7.01
C GLY A 12 -13.73 -14.52 -6.35
N SER A 13 -12.52 -14.87 -5.93
CA SER A 13 -12.20 -16.15 -5.30
C SER A 13 -11.27 -15.96 -4.10
N LEU A 14 -11.37 -16.85 -3.11
CA LEU A 14 -10.56 -16.80 -1.90
C LEU A 14 -9.06 -16.90 -2.20
N GLU A 15 -8.68 -17.75 -3.16
CA GLU A 15 -7.29 -17.97 -3.55
C GLU A 15 -6.68 -16.70 -4.15
N GLU A 16 -7.37 -16.04 -5.07
CA GLU A 16 -6.92 -14.75 -5.64
C GLU A 16 -6.86 -13.64 -4.58
N MET A 17 -7.79 -13.63 -3.61
CA MET A 17 -7.73 -12.67 -2.50
C MET A 17 -6.49 -12.88 -1.62
N GLN A 18 -6.16 -14.13 -1.31
CA GLN A 18 -4.98 -14.46 -0.50
C GLN A 18 -3.68 -14.14 -1.24
N GLU A 19 -3.60 -14.42 -2.54
CA GLU A 19 -2.45 -14.09 -3.39
C GLU A 19 -2.24 -12.57 -3.48
N MET A 20 -3.32 -11.81 -3.71
CA MET A 20 -3.28 -10.35 -3.74
C MET A 20 -2.87 -9.78 -2.38
N LEU A 21 -3.39 -10.34 -1.28
CA LEU A 21 -3.02 -9.92 0.07
C LEU A 21 -1.53 -10.18 0.36
N SER A 22 -1.02 -11.35 -0.02
CA SER A 22 0.39 -11.71 0.11
C SER A 22 1.28 -10.72 -0.66
N SER A 23 0.87 -10.37 -1.87
CA SER A 23 1.57 -9.36 -2.69
C SER A 23 1.60 -8.00 -2.01
N PHE A 24 0.48 -7.51 -1.48
CA PHE A 24 0.44 -6.25 -0.74
C PHE A 24 1.32 -6.27 0.50
N GLN A 25 1.31 -7.35 1.27
CA GLN A 25 2.15 -7.50 2.46
C GLN A 25 3.63 -7.50 2.13
N LYS A 26 4.02 -8.17 1.02
CA LYS A 26 5.40 -8.15 0.54
C LYS A 26 5.84 -6.74 0.19
N THR A 27 5.06 -6.01 -0.62
CA THR A 27 5.37 -4.63 -1.00
C THR A 27 5.43 -3.70 0.21
N ILE A 28 4.51 -3.86 1.16
CA ILE A 28 4.53 -3.12 2.43
C ILE A 28 5.85 -3.35 3.18
N SER A 29 6.27 -4.62 3.32
CA SER A 29 7.50 -4.97 4.02
C SER A 29 8.75 -4.41 3.33
N GLU A 30 8.77 -4.40 2.00
CA GLU A 30 9.87 -3.80 1.21
C GLU A 30 9.92 -2.28 1.45
N MET A 31 8.76 -1.61 1.42
CA MET A 31 8.67 -0.16 1.70
C MET A 31 8.99 0.19 3.16
N GLU A 32 8.66 -0.65 4.13
CA GLU A 32 9.06 -0.45 5.53
C GLU A 32 10.59 -0.55 5.71
N SER A 33 11.24 -1.41 4.91
CA SER A 33 12.70 -1.53 4.91
C SER A 33 13.39 -0.30 4.29
N GLU A 34 12.72 0.34 3.32
CA GLU A 34 13.13 1.61 2.71
C GLU A 34 12.41 2.78 3.38
N ASN A 35 12.83 3.15 4.61
CA ASN A 35 12.19 4.22 5.38
C ASN A 35 12.06 5.53 4.55
N PRO A 36 10.84 5.95 4.16
CA PRO A 36 10.64 7.10 3.27
C PRO A 36 11.16 8.42 3.85
N LEU A 37 11.25 8.52 5.18
CA LEU A 37 11.81 9.68 5.87
C LEU A 37 13.33 9.79 5.71
N ILE A 38 14.02 8.67 5.50
CA ILE A 38 15.47 8.64 5.19
C ILE A 38 15.67 9.19 3.78
N ILE A 39 14.91 8.69 2.80
CA ILE A 39 14.98 9.16 1.41
C ILE A 39 14.67 10.66 1.33
N PHE A 40 13.64 11.14 2.03
CA PHE A 40 13.32 12.56 2.09
C PHE A 40 14.45 13.41 2.69
N ARG A 41 15.08 12.93 3.77
CA ARG A 41 16.23 13.61 4.39
C ARG A 41 17.43 13.71 3.44
N GLU A 42 17.75 12.63 2.73
CA GLU A 42 18.83 12.62 1.73
C GLU A 42 18.56 13.61 0.59
N HIS A 43 17.31 13.71 0.12
CA HIS A 43 16.94 14.67 -0.92
C HIS A 43 17.06 16.13 -0.45
N MET A 44 16.72 16.40 0.82
CA MET A 44 16.91 17.68 1.47
C MET A 44 18.38 18.06 1.60
N GLU A 45 19.22 17.12 2.02
CA GLU A 45 20.67 17.32 2.17
C GLU A 45 21.38 17.55 0.83
N ASN A 46 20.87 16.96 -0.26
CA ASN A 46 21.44 17.07 -1.59
C ASN A 46 20.96 18.31 -2.39
N GLY A 47 20.15 19.20 -1.81
CA GLY A 47 19.75 20.47 -2.44
C GLY A 47 18.81 20.33 -3.64
N LEU A 48 18.16 19.17 -3.81
CA LEU A 48 17.12 18.98 -4.81
C LEU A 48 15.90 19.88 -4.49
N LEU A 49 15.23 20.39 -5.53
CA LEU A 49 14.11 21.34 -5.46
C LEU A 49 13.10 20.92 -4.37
N PHE A 50 13.13 21.60 -3.22
CA PHE A 50 12.35 21.31 -2.01
C PHE A 50 10.89 20.94 -2.28
N LYS A 51 10.24 21.66 -3.20
CA LYS A 51 8.83 21.43 -3.56
C LYS A 51 8.61 20.11 -4.31
N ALA A 52 9.51 19.74 -5.21
CA ALA A 52 9.42 18.47 -5.94
C ALA A 52 9.71 17.29 -5.00
N GLY A 53 10.77 17.39 -4.19
CA GLY A 53 11.09 16.36 -3.19
C GLY A 53 10.00 16.19 -2.13
N LEU A 54 9.38 17.28 -1.67
CA LEU A 54 8.24 17.23 -0.76
C LEU A 54 7.01 16.58 -1.41
N GLN A 55 6.72 16.90 -2.67
CA GLN A 55 5.60 16.28 -3.38
C GLN A 55 5.82 14.79 -3.58
N ASP A 56 7.04 14.37 -3.92
CA ASP A 56 7.38 12.95 -4.10
C ASP A 56 7.29 12.18 -2.79
N ALA A 57 7.79 12.75 -1.69
CA ALA A 57 7.65 12.15 -0.36
C ALA A 57 6.16 12.03 0.05
N LEU A 58 5.35 13.06 -0.19
CA LEU A 58 3.90 13.00 0.06
C LEU A 58 3.20 11.95 -0.81
N ASN A 59 3.60 11.81 -2.08
CA ASN A 59 3.06 10.79 -2.98
C ASN A 59 3.41 9.38 -2.48
N GLN A 60 4.63 9.16 -2.01
CA GLN A 60 5.05 7.88 -1.43
C GLN A 60 4.27 7.54 -0.16
N ILE A 61 4.11 8.50 0.75
CA ILE A 61 3.31 8.33 1.98
C ILE A 61 1.85 7.99 1.64
N ASN A 62 1.25 8.70 0.67
CA ASN A 62 -0.12 8.43 0.25
C ASN A 62 -0.27 7.05 -0.38
N THR A 63 0.70 6.65 -1.22
CA THR A 63 0.71 5.32 -1.85
C THR A 63 0.78 4.23 -0.79
N TYR A 64 1.66 4.42 0.19
CA TYR A 64 1.84 3.51 1.31
C TYR A 64 0.55 3.40 2.17
N ALA A 65 -0.06 4.54 2.53
CA ALA A 65 -1.31 4.56 3.28
C ALA A 65 -2.45 3.83 2.53
N ASN A 66 -2.57 4.05 1.21
CA ASN A 66 -3.57 3.39 0.38
C ASN A 66 -3.33 1.87 0.32
N LEU A 67 -2.08 1.42 0.29
CA LEU A 67 -1.73 0.00 0.27
C LEU A 67 -2.09 -0.68 1.60
N TYR A 68 -1.83 -0.03 2.74
CA TYR A 68 -2.25 -0.53 4.06
C TYR A 68 -3.76 -0.65 4.18
N ALA A 69 -4.49 0.41 3.79
CA ALA A 69 -5.95 0.40 3.81
C ALA A 69 -6.50 -0.75 2.95
N SER A 70 -5.95 -0.92 1.74
CA SER A 70 -6.34 -1.97 0.81
C SER A 70 -6.06 -3.38 1.36
N ALA A 71 -4.91 -3.58 2.01
CA ALA A 71 -4.59 -4.85 2.66
C ALA A 71 -5.54 -5.16 3.83
N SER A 72 -5.96 -4.15 4.59
CA SER A 72 -6.94 -4.31 5.67
C SER A 72 -8.33 -4.66 5.13
N GLU A 73 -8.81 -3.93 4.13
CA GLU A 73 -10.08 -4.19 3.45
C GLU A 73 -10.12 -5.60 2.83
N LEU A 74 -9.01 -6.03 2.24
CA LEU A 74 -8.91 -7.37 1.64
C LEU A 74 -8.89 -8.47 2.70
N LYS A 75 -8.24 -8.25 3.86
CA LYS A 75 -8.35 -9.15 5.03
C LYS A 75 -9.79 -9.27 5.52
N GLU A 76 -10.52 -8.16 5.61
CA GLU A 76 -11.93 -8.19 6.00
C GLU A 76 -12.80 -8.94 4.98
N ALA A 77 -12.52 -8.79 3.68
CA ALA A 77 -13.22 -9.51 2.62
C ALA A 77 -12.99 -11.03 2.72
N ILE A 78 -11.75 -11.46 2.96
CA ILE A 78 -11.39 -12.87 3.21
C ILE A 78 -12.16 -13.42 4.41
N VAL A 79 -12.14 -12.72 5.55
CA VAL A 79 -12.85 -13.16 6.76
C VAL A 79 -14.36 -13.26 6.54
N LYS A 80 -14.95 -12.33 5.77
CA LYS A 80 -16.38 -12.38 5.40
C LYS A 80 -16.68 -13.57 4.50
N TRP A 81 -15.78 -13.88 3.55
CA TRP A 81 -15.90 -15.05 2.68
C TRP A 81 -15.89 -16.36 3.47
N GLU A 82 -14.94 -16.49 4.38
CA GLU A 82 -14.76 -17.68 5.23
C GLU A 82 -15.92 -17.88 6.22
N LYS A 83 -16.52 -16.80 6.75
CA LYS A 83 -17.68 -16.87 7.66
C LYS A 83 -19.02 -17.04 6.96
N GLY A 84 -19.09 -16.70 5.67
CA GLY A 84 -20.29 -16.80 4.85
C GLY A 84 -20.38 -18.08 4.01
N SER A 85 -19.33 -18.92 4.05
CA SER A 85 -19.27 -20.27 3.49
C SER A 85 -19.62 -21.30 4.56
#